data_AF-A0A1K1MIP8-F1
#
_entry.id   AF-A0A1K1MIP8-F1
#
_cell.length_a   1.000
_cell.length_b   1.000
_cell.length_c   1.000
_cell.angle_alpha   90.00
_cell.angle_beta   90.00
_cell.angle_gamma   90.00
#
_symmetry.space_group_name_H-M   'P 1'
#
loop_
_entity.id
_entity.type
_entity.pdbx_description
1 polymer ?
#
loop_
_entity_poly.entity_id
_entity_poly.type
_entity_poly.pdbx_seq_one_letter_code
_entity_poly.pdbx_strand_id
1 'polypeptide(L)'
;MLETEKTKDAETKDYSQELTYNRRRACIFAVLKWLECEFFGVFIFLSLFAMRIVMKGAGDIAFALLGMVCYAVVLADFGLKEGSKARVKNTLRGDSVKPAFGLLLGLLSVAPAMVSFAVLALSYGKTGSMLWFKALNAGLWGLINLFAPTLELADAKQGLLAAFPVSQAVLMLTVFITFRMALYNDDIKTKIMYK
;
A
#
# COMPACT_ATOMS: atom_id res chain seq x y z
N MET A 1 -29.96 -7.35 50.82
CA MET A 1 -29.80 -8.36 49.75
C MET A 1 -29.62 -7.73 48.36
N LEU A 2 -29.02 -6.53 48.24
CA LEU A 2 -28.83 -5.84 46.95
C LEU A 2 -27.38 -5.43 46.67
N GLU A 3 -26.45 -5.82 47.54
CA GLU A 3 -25.02 -5.46 47.42
C GLU A 3 -24.14 -6.62 46.91
N THR A 4 -24.69 -7.82 46.76
CA THR A 4 -23.92 -9.01 46.37
C THR A 4 -23.91 -9.30 44.87
N GLU A 5 -24.63 -8.54 44.05
CA GLU A 5 -24.68 -8.76 42.59
C GLU A 5 -23.77 -7.85 41.77
N LYS A 6 -23.26 -6.74 42.34
CA LYS A 6 -22.36 -5.82 41.62
C LYS A 6 -20.89 -6.25 41.58
N THR A 7 -20.51 -7.30 42.30
CA THR A 7 -19.11 -7.70 42.46
C THR A 7 -18.70 -8.91 41.61
N LYS A 8 -19.57 -9.42 40.74
CA LYS A 8 -19.25 -10.55 39.84
C LYS A 8 -18.97 -10.17 38.38
N ASP A 9 -19.32 -8.97 37.94
CA ASP A 9 -19.02 -8.48 36.58
C ASP A 9 -17.67 -7.77 36.46
N ALA A 10 -16.85 -7.81 37.53
CA ALA A 10 -15.45 -7.44 37.49
C ALA A 10 -14.58 -8.65 37.08
N GLU A 11 -15.04 -9.43 36.09
CA GLU A 11 -14.13 -10.26 35.32
C GLU A 11 -13.13 -9.32 34.66
N THR A 12 -11.89 -9.41 35.13
CA THR A 12 -10.64 -8.95 34.55
C THR A 12 -10.69 -8.84 33.03
N LYS A 13 -11.23 -7.72 32.52
CA LYS A 13 -10.87 -7.24 31.18
C LYS A 13 -9.40 -6.94 31.24
N ASP A 14 -8.60 -7.79 30.62
CA ASP A 14 -7.17 -7.60 30.48
C ASP A 14 -6.92 -6.38 29.58
N TYR A 15 -6.90 -5.19 30.19
CA TYR A 15 -6.67 -3.91 29.52
C TYR A 15 -5.27 -3.81 28.90
N SER A 16 -4.38 -4.81 29.09
CA SER A 16 -3.06 -4.89 28.46
C SER A 16 -3.13 -4.83 26.92
N GLN A 17 -4.20 -5.34 26.32
CA GLN A 17 -4.41 -5.29 24.86
C GLN A 17 -4.82 -3.91 24.33
N GLU A 18 -5.37 -3.03 25.17
CA GLU A 18 -5.70 -1.63 24.82
C GLU A 18 -4.54 -0.65 25.10
N LEU A 19 -3.58 -1.07 25.92
CA LEU A 19 -2.39 -0.30 26.31
C LEU A 19 -1.34 -0.24 25.19
N THR A 20 -1.25 -1.27 24.36
CA THR A 20 -0.22 -1.41 23.32
C THR A 20 -0.72 -1.03 21.92
N TYR A 21 0.20 -0.65 21.03
CA TYR A 21 -0.14 -0.45 19.61
C TYR A 21 -0.51 -1.81 19.00
N ASN A 22 -1.73 -1.90 18.45
CA ASN A 22 -2.25 -3.15 17.90
C ASN A 22 -1.63 -3.40 16.52
N ARG A 23 -0.42 -3.97 16.53
CA ARG A 23 0.37 -4.31 15.33
C ARG A 23 -0.40 -5.21 14.37
N ARG A 24 -1.20 -6.15 14.89
CA ARG A 24 -2.00 -7.08 14.06
C ARG A 24 -3.04 -6.33 13.23
N ARG A 25 -3.77 -5.40 13.88
CA ARG A 25 -4.78 -4.58 13.18
C ARG A 25 -4.13 -3.70 12.12
N ALA A 26 -2.96 -3.14 12.40
CA ALA A 26 -2.20 -2.35 11.42
C ALA A 26 -1.74 -3.18 10.21
N CYS A 27 -1.28 -4.42 10.42
CA CYS A 27 -0.95 -5.35 9.34
C CYS A 27 -2.16 -5.68 8.46
N ILE A 28 -3.32 -5.94 9.06
CA ILE A 28 -4.56 -6.21 8.31
C ILE A 28 -4.96 -4.98 7.49
N PHE A 29 -4.88 -3.78 8.09
CA PHE A 29 -5.15 -2.55 7.35
C PHE A 29 -4.16 -2.28 6.23
N ALA A 30 -2.88 -2.65 6.38
CA ALA A 30 -1.90 -2.52 5.31
C ALA A 30 -2.28 -3.37 4.09
N VAL A 31 -2.75 -4.61 4.31
CA VAL A 31 -3.26 -5.46 3.21
C VAL A 31 -4.57 -4.88 2.64
N LEU A 32 -5.45 -4.35 3.48
CA LEU A 32 -6.69 -3.72 3.02
C LEU A 32 -6.42 -2.47 2.15
N LYS A 33 -5.31 -1.76 2.42
CA LYS A 33 -4.90 -0.60 1.63
C LYS A 33 -4.50 -0.95 0.21
N TRP A 34 -3.96 -2.15 -0.02
CA TRP A 34 -3.78 -2.65 -1.38
C TRP A 34 -5.11 -2.72 -2.13
N LEU A 35 -6.14 -3.28 -1.51
CA LEU A 35 -7.48 -3.38 -2.12
C LEU A 35 -8.08 -1.99 -2.39
N GLU A 36 -7.87 -1.04 -1.50
CA GLU A 36 -8.29 0.35 -1.69
C GLU A 36 -7.56 1.01 -2.88
N CYS A 37 -6.25 0.79 -3.00
CA CYS A 37 -5.47 1.25 -4.15
C CYS A 37 -5.98 0.63 -5.46
N GLU A 38 -6.27 -0.67 -5.50
CA GLU A 38 -6.85 -1.32 -6.68
C GLU A 38 -8.24 -0.78 -7.01
N PHE A 39 -9.07 -0.52 -6.00
CA PHE A 39 -10.41 0.03 -6.21
C PHE A 39 -10.36 1.42 -6.83
N PHE A 40 -9.55 2.33 -6.29
CA PHE A 40 -9.29 3.63 -6.93
C PHE A 40 -8.64 3.48 -8.31
N GLY A 41 -7.76 2.49 -8.45
CA GLY A 41 -7.15 2.10 -9.70
C GLY A 41 -8.14 1.77 -10.80
N VAL A 42 -9.19 1.01 -10.48
CA VAL A 42 -10.29 0.70 -11.41
C VAL A 42 -11.06 1.96 -11.81
N PHE A 43 -11.30 2.91 -10.90
CA PHE A 43 -11.93 4.19 -11.26
C PHE A 43 -11.06 5.03 -12.20
N ILE A 44 -9.75 5.10 -11.95
CA ILE A 44 -8.81 5.79 -12.83
C ILE A 44 -8.75 5.06 -14.19
N PHE A 45 -8.77 3.73 -14.19
CA PHE A 45 -8.83 2.92 -15.40
C PHE A 45 -10.07 3.26 -16.22
N LEU A 46 -11.26 3.21 -15.63
CA LEU A 46 -12.53 3.48 -16.31
C LEU A 46 -12.61 4.92 -16.85
N SER A 47 -12.17 5.90 -16.06
CA SER A 47 -12.21 7.32 -16.45
C SER A 47 -11.21 7.65 -17.56
N LEU A 48 -10.03 7.02 -17.56
CA LEU A 48 -8.99 7.27 -18.55
C LEU A 48 -8.98 6.28 -19.71
N PHE A 49 -9.83 5.25 -19.68
CA PHE A 49 -9.99 4.28 -20.76
C PHE A 49 -10.35 4.98 -22.08
N ALA A 50 -11.25 5.95 -22.03
CA ALA A 50 -11.62 6.76 -23.19
C ALA A 50 -10.44 7.59 -23.73
N MET A 51 -9.66 8.21 -22.83
CA MET A 51 -8.46 8.97 -23.21
C MET A 51 -7.37 8.08 -23.83
N ARG A 52 -7.23 6.84 -23.37
CA ARG A 52 -6.33 5.84 -23.94
C ARG A 52 -6.69 5.49 -25.38
N ILE A 53 -7.98 5.34 -25.70
CA ILE A 53 -8.45 5.07 -27.06
C ILE A 53 -8.11 6.24 -28.00
N VAL A 54 -8.27 7.48 -27.53
CA VAL A 54 -8.06 8.69 -28.32
C VAL A 54 -6.57 9.03 -28.50
N MET A 55 -5.79 8.98 -27.42
CA MET A 55 -4.38 9.45 -27.40
C MET A 55 -3.35 8.32 -27.57
N LYS A 56 -3.80 7.07 -27.72
CA LYS A 56 -2.95 5.87 -27.87
C LYS A 56 -1.82 5.84 -26.84
N GLY A 57 -0.56 5.71 -27.25
CA GLY A 57 0.60 5.54 -26.37
C GLY A 57 0.84 6.69 -25.38
N ALA A 58 0.43 7.92 -25.70
CA ALA A 58 0.51 9.03 -24.75
C ALA A 58 -0.50 8.85 -23.59
N GLY A 59 -1.67 8.26 -23.89
CA GLY A 59 -2.67 7.91 -22.88
C GLY A 59 -2.18 6.83 -21.92
N ASP A 60 -1.40 5.85 -22.40
CA ASP A 60 -0.80 4.82 -21.54
C ASP A 60 0.21 5.40 -20.54
N ILE A 61 1.02 6.38 -20.96
CA ILE A 61 1.99 7.05 -20.09
C ILE A 61 1.28 7.92 -19.04
N ALA A 62 0.31 8.73 -19.46
CA ALA A 62 -0.46 9.55 -18.54
C ALA A 62 -1.21 8.68 -17.52
N PHE A 63 -1.77 7.57 -17.96
CA PHE A 63 -2.44 6.61 -17.10
C PHE A 63 -1.48 5.90 -16.14
N ALA A 64 -0.27 5.53 -16.59
CA ALA A 64 0.76 4.97 -15.73
C ALA A 64 1.18 5.95 -14.61
N LEU A 65 1.38 7.22 -14.96
CA LEU A 65 1.75 8.26 -14.00
C LEU A 65 0.64 8.53 -12.99
N LEU A 66 -0.61 8.68 -13.45
CA LEU A 66 -1.75 8.94 -12.56
C LEU A 66 -2.03 7.77 -11.63
N GLY A 67 -1.92 6.53 -12.13
CA GLY A 67 -2.02 5.31 -11.30
C GLY A 67 -0.93 5.28 -10.22
N MET A 68 0.33 5.52 -10.59
CA MET A 68 1.45 5.57 -9.65
C MET A 68 1.29 6.65 -8.59
N VAL A 69 0.88 7.85 -8.98
CA VAL A 69 0.64 8.97 -8.05
C VAL A 69 -0.50 8.64 -7.09
N CYS A 70 -1.60 8.06 -7.58
CA CYS A 70 -2.71 7.65 -6.72
C CYS A 70 -2.26 6.63 -5.66
N TYR A 71 -1.52 5.59 -6.07
CA TYR A 71 -0.97 4.60 -5.14
C TYR A 71 -0.05 5.24 -4.13
N ALA A 72 0.86 6.11 -4.56
CA ALA A 72 1.78 6.81 -3.69
C ALA A 72 1.04 7.68 -2.64
N VAL A 73 -0.02 8.38 -3.04
CA VAL A 73 -0.79 9.25 -2.13
C VAL A 73 -1.58 8.43 -1.12
N VAL A 74 -2.26 7.36 -1.54
CA VAL A 74 -3.06 6.51 -0.63
C VAL A 74 -2.14 5.80 0.38
N LEU A 75 -1.00 5.30 -0.07
CA LEU A 75 0.00 4.65 0.79
C LEU A 75 0.71 5.65 1.70
N ALA A 76 0.98 6.87 1.22
CA ALA A 76 1.55 7.94 2.01
C ALA A 76 0.61 8.36 3.15
N ASP A 77 -0.67 8.59 2.85
CA ASP A 77 -1.70 8.93 3.85
C ASP A 77 -1.84 7.81 4.90
N PHE A 78 -1.83 6.55 4.47
CA PHE A 78 -1.83 5.41 5.37
C PHE A 78 -0.61 5.41 6.31
N GLY A 79 0.60 5.59 5.76
CA GLY A 79 1.83 5.64 6.55
C GLY A 79 1.83 6.78 7.57
N LEU A 80 1.36 7.97 7.19
CA LEU A 80 1.21 9.12 8.11
C LEU A 80 0.23 8.83 9.25
N LYS A 81 -0.94 8.27 8.94
CA LYS A 81 -1.98 7.94 9.93
C LYS A 81 -1.53 6.86 10.91
N GLU A 82 -0.83 5.83 10.44
CA GLU A 82 -0.32 4.78 11.33
C GLU A 82 0.90 5.24 12.13
N GLY A 83 1.79 6.04 11.55
CA GLY A 83 2.94 6.61 12.26
C GLY A 83 2.53 7.55 13.38
N SER A 84 1.51 8.38 13.17
CA SER A 84 0.96 9.28 14.20
C SER A 84 0.27 8.51 15.34
N LYS A 85 -0.52 7.47 15.03
CA LYS A 85 -1.10 6.58 16.06
C LYS A 85 -0.02 5.87 16.88
N ALA A 86 1.03 5.38 16.22
CA ALA A 86 2.17 4.75 16.88
C ALA A 86 2.91 5.73 17.80
N ARG A 87 3.11 6.98 17.37
CA ARG A 87 3.70 8.04 18.19
C ARG A 87 2.89 8.33 19.45
N VAL A 88 1.58 8.58 19.32
CA VAL A 88 0.71 8.89 20.47
C VAL A 88 0.82 7.79 21.53
N LYS A 89 0.85 6.53 21.11
CA LYS A 89 1.01 5.38 22.01
C LYS A 89 2.42 5.26 22.60
N ASN A 90 3.47 5.52 21.81
CA ASN A 90 4.86 5.54 22.31
C ASN A 90 5.06 6.67 23.35
N THR A 91 4.56 7.89 23.08
CA THR A 91 4.78 9.07 23.94
C THR A 91 3.94 9.03 25.22
N LEU A 92 2.66 8.65 25.15
CA LEU A 92 1.77 8.68 26.31
C LEU A 92 1.81 7.41 27.17
N ARG A 93 2.25 6.28 26.61
CA ARG A 93 2.08 4.95 27.25
C ARG A 93 3.35 4.10 27.25
N GLY A 94 4.50 4.64 26.82
CA GLY A 94 5.80 3.98 26.91
C GLY A 94 6.01 2.81 25.94
N ASP A 95 5.19 2.69 24.88
CA ASP A 95 5.39 1.67 23.85
C ASP A 95 6.64 1.97 23.00
N SER A 96 7.25 0.94 22.41
CA SER A 96 8.51 1.02 21.67
C SER A 96 8.34 0.59 20.20
N VAL A 97 7.37 1.20 19.50
CA VAL A 97 7.22 0.98 18.06
C VAL A 97 8.42 1.59 17.32
N LYS A 98 9.22 0.72 16.68
CA LYS A 98 10.41 1.09 15.90
C LYS A 98 10.03 1.55 14.49
N PRO A 99 10.84 2.41 13.84
CA PRO A 99 10.62 2.86 12.46
C PRO A 99 10.64 1.71 11.45
N ALA A 100 11.36 0.62 11.74
CA ALA A 100 11.37 -0.60 10.92
C ALA A 100 9.98 -1.23 10.76
N PHE A 101 9.04 -0.96 11.67
CA PHE A 101 7.66 -1.39 11.52
C PHE A 101 6.99 -0.78 10.27
N GLY A 102 7.39 0.44 9.87
CA GLY A 102 6.94 1.05 8.61
C GLY A 102 7.37 0.28 7.36
N LEU A 103 8.54 -0.37 7.37
CA LEU A 103 8.96 -1.25 6.27
C LEU A 103 8.08 -2.49 6.20
N LEU A 104 7.75 -3.07 7.35
CA LEU A 104 6.87 -4.24 7.41
C LEU A 104 5.45 -3.91 6.91
N LEU A 105 4.92 -2.73 7.26
CA LEU A 105 3.65 -2.25 6.72
C LEU A 105 3.71 -2.03 5.21
N GLY A 106 4.77 -1.39 4.71
CA GLY A 106 4.97 -1.19 3.28
C GLY A 106 5.07 -2.51 2.50
N LEU A 107 5.77 -3.50 3.05
CA LEU A 107 5.92 -4.82 2.45
C LEU A 107 4.57 -5.56 2.41
N LEU A 108 3.78 -5.48 3.48
CA LEU A 108 2.44 -6.07 3.53
C LEU A 108 1.45 -5.40 2.57
N SER A 109 1.52 -4.07 2.39
CA SER A 109 0.66 -3.36 1.43
C SER A 109 0.98 -3.65 -0.03
N VAL A 110 2.19 -4.14 -0.31
CA VAL A 110 2.66 -4.44 -1.67
C VAL A 110 2.69 -5.95 -1.94
N ALA A 111 2.57 -6.77 -0.89
CA ALA A 111 2.65 -8.23 -0.98
C ALA A 111 1.67 -8.85 -1.99
N PRO A 112 0.37 -8.48 -2.06
CA PRO A 112 -0.55 -9.10 -3.01
C PRO A 112 -0.14 -8.83 -4.48
N ALA A 113 0.29 -7.61 -4.80
CA ALA A 113 0.81 -7.25 -6.10
C ALA A 113 2.08 -8.05 -6.44
N MET A 114 3.01 -8.18 -5.49
CA MET A 114 4.24 -8.97 -5.68
C MET A 114 4.01 -10.47 -5.82
N VAL A 115 3.00 -11.02 -5.13
CA VAL A 115 2.60 -12.42 -5.30
C VAL A 115 2.06 -12.65 -6.72
N SER A 116 1.20 -11.75 -7.20
CA SER A 116 0.69 -11.84 -8.59
C SER A 116 1.83 -11.71 -9.62
N PHE A 117 2.83 -10.87 -9.36
CA PHE A 117 4.02 -10.74 -10.19
C PHE A 117 4.91 -11.99 -10.14
N ALA A 118 5.09 -12.62 -8.99
CA ALA A 118 5.86 -13.85 -8.87
C ALA A 118 5.25 -14.99 -9.71
N VAL A 119 3.91 -15.11 -9.71
CA VAL A 119 3.19 -16.07 -10.56
C VAL A 119 3.40 -15.76 -12.05
N LEU A 120 3.38 -14.47 -12.43
CA LEU A 120 3.67 -14.04 -13.81
C LEU A 120 5.12 -14.36 -14.20
N ALA A 121 6.09 -14.04 -13.34
CA ALA A 121 7.51 -14.26 -13.60
C ALA A 121 7.84 -15.75 -13.76
N LEU A 122 7.23 -16.63 -12.96
CA LEU A 122 7.37 -18.09 -13.10
C LEU A 122 6.74 -18.63 -14.40
N SER A 123 5.76 -17.90 -14.95
CA SER A 123 5.08 -18.26 -16.19
C SER A 123 5.70 -17.60 -17.43
N TYR A 124 6.66 -16.70 -17.24
CA TYR A 124 7.28 -15.91 -18.30
C TYR A 124 7.99 -16.82 -19.32
N GLY A 125 7.65 -16.68 -20.61
CA GLY A 125 8.16 -17.55 -21.68
C GLY A 125 7.31 -18.78 -22.00
N LYS A 126 6.20 -19.01 -21.29
CA LYS A 126 5.17 -20.01 -21.65
C LYS A 126 3.97 -19.32 -22.33
N THR A 127 3.20 -20.08 -23.10
CA THR A 127 1.92 -19.61 -23.64
C THR A 127 0.92 -19.42 -22.50
N GLY A 128 0.43 -18.20 -22.32
CA GLY A 128 -0.47 -17.85 -21.21
C GLY A 128 -1.09 -16.48 -21.37
N SER A 129 -2.17 -16.23 -20.63
CA SER A 129 -2.88 -14.94 -20.63
C SER A 129 -2.38 -14.05 -19.50
N MET A 130 -2.08 -12.78 -19.81
CA MET A 130 -1.77 -11.73 -18.83
C MET A 130 -3.02 -11.10 -18.20
N LEU A 131 -4.22 -11.55 -18.58
CA LEU A 131 -5.48 -10.94 -18.15
C LEU A 131 -5.60 -10.89 -16.62
N TRP A 132 -5.30 -12.01 -15.93
CA TRP A 132 -5.40 -12.09 -14.48
C TRP A 132 -4.39 -11.19 -13.76
N PHE A 133 -3.17 -11.10 -14.29
CA PHE A 133 -2.15 -10.21 -13.74
C PHE A 133 -2.56 -8.74 -13.88
N LYS A 134 -3.08 -8.35 -15.05
CA LYS A 134 -3.57 -7.00 -15.29
C LYS A 134 -4.81 -6.68 -14.47
N ALA A 135 -5.75 -7.62 -14.32
CA ALA A 135 -6.96 -7.44 -13.54
C ALA A 135 -6.69 -7.29 -12.04
N LEU A 136 -5.74 -8.06 -11.49
CA LEU A 136 -5.34 -7.95 -10.10
C LEU A 136 -4.54 -6.67 -9.79
N ASN A 137 -3.96 -6.04 -10.82
CA ASN A 137 -3.18 -4.80 -10.69
C ASN A 137 -3.76 -3.70 -11.59
N ALA A 138 -5.09 -3.55 -11.54
CA ALA A 138 -5.85 -2.64 -12.39
C ALA A 138 -5.41 -1.18 -12.19
N GLY A 139 -5.04 -0.80 -10.96
CA GLY A 139 -4.53 0.54 -10.72
C GLY A 139 -3.16 0.85 -11.29
N LEU A 140 -2.38 -0.19 -11.60
CA LEU A 140 -1.10 -0.08 -12.28
C LEU A 140 -1.19 -0.51 -13.75
N TRP A 141 -2.40 -0.63 -14.28
CA TRP A 141 -2.63 -1.12 -15.64
C TRP A 141 -1.90 -0.27 -16.68
N GLY A 142 -1.83 1.05 -16.51
CA GLY A 142 -1.06 1.92 -17.42
C GLY A 142 0.43 1.57 -17.46
N LEU A 143 1.04 1.31 -16.31
CA LEU A 143 2.44 0.88 -16.21
C LEU A 143 2.64 -0.48 -16.88
N ILE A 144 1.73 -1.43 -16.62
CA ILE A 144 1.81 -2.77 -17.21
C ILE A 144 1.64 -2.67 -18.73
N ASN A 145 0.71 -1.85 -19.22
CA ASN A 145 0.41 -1.73 -20.63
C ASN A 145 1.55 -1.11 -21.45
N LEU A 146 2.41 -0.29 -20.83
CA LEU A 146 3.61 0.26 -21.47
C LEU A 146 4.61 -0.83 -21.89
N PHE A 147 4.69 -1.91 -21.11
CA PHE A 147 5.59 -3.04 -21.37
C PHE A 147 4.89 -4.28 -21.93
N ALA A 148 3.58 -4.37 -21.79
CA ALA A 148 2.74 -5.46 -22.25
C ALA A 148 1.46 -4.89 -22.88
N PRO A 149 1.49 -4.44 -24.14
CA PRO A 149 0.34 -3.78 -24.78
C PRO A 149 -0.80 -4.76 -25.08
N THR A 150 -0.49 -6.04 -25.31
CA THR A 150 -1.48 -7.09 -25.60
C THR A 150 -1.81 -7.90 -24.33
N LEU A 151 -2.80 -8.78 -24.42
CA LEU A 151 -3.20 -9.69 -23.34
C LEU A 151 -2.40 -11.00 -23.33
N GLU A 152 -1.53 -11.20 -24.32
CA GLU A 152 -0.75 -12.42 -24.50
C GLU A 152 0.62 -12.29 -23.85
N LEU A 153 1.02 -13.32 -23.10
CA LEU A 153 2.30 -13.33 -22.39
C LEU A 153 3.52 -13.26 -23.34
N ALA A 154 3.35 -13.71 -24.58
CA ALA A 154 4.40 -13.76 -25.59
C ALA A 154 4.88 -12.36 -26.04
N ASP A 155 4.01 -11.36 -26.01
CA ASP A 155 4.33 -9.99 -26.42
C ASP A 155 4.81 -9.11 -25.26
N ALA A 156 4.94 -9.67 -24.05
CA ALA A 156 5.49 -8.94 -22.91
C ALA A 156 6.96 -8.56 -23.19
N LYS A 157 7.27 -7.27 -23.07
CA LYS A 157 8.66 -6.81 -23.03
C LYS A 157 9.29 -7.24 -21.72
N GLN A 158 10.54 -7.69 -21.77
CA GLN A 158 11.34 -8.02 -20.59
C GLN A 158 11.46 -6.86 -19.60
N GLY A 159 11.31 -5.62 -20.07
CA GLY A 159 11.26 -4.42 -19.22
C GLY A 159 10.18 -4.47 -18.13
N LEU A 160 9.09 -5.22 -18.32
CA LEU A 160 8.06 -5.42 -17.29
C LEU A 160 8.62 -6.11 -16.04
N LEU A 161 9.53 -7.06 -16.23
CA LEU A 161 10.14 -7.84 -15.13
C LEU A 161 11.01 -6.97 -14.22
N ALA A 162 11.51 -5.84 -14.71
CA ALA A 162 12.28 -4.88 -13.92
C ALA A 162 11.40 -3.73 -13.43
N ALA A 163 10.57 -3.15 -14.31
CA ALA A 163 9.79 -1.96 -14.00
C ALA A 163 8.73 -2.18 -12.91
N PHE A 164 8.08 -3.34 -12.91
CA PHE A 164 7.05 -3.66 -11.93
C PHE A 164 7.59 -3.83 -10.49
N PRO A 165 8.62 -4.66 -10.22
CA PRO A 165 9.15 -4.76 -8.86
C PRO A 165 9.81 -3.44 -8.40
N VAL A 166 10.39 -2.66 -9.32
CA VAL A 166 10.93 -1.32 -8.99
C VAL A 166 9.81 -0.38 -8.56
N SER A 167 8.68 -0.35 -9.27
CA SER A 167 7.54 0.50 -8.87
C SER A 167 6.97 0.09 -7.52
N GLN A 168 6.85 -1.22 -7.28
CA GLN A 168 6.45 -1.78 -5.98
C GLN A 168 7.43 -1.41 -4.85
N ALA A 169 8.74 -1.42 -5.12
CA ALA A 169 9.75 -1.00 -4.14
C ALA A 169 9.63 0.49 -3.80
N VAL A 170 9.37 1.34 -4.80
CA VAL A 170 9.11 2.78 -4.57
C VAL A 170 7.88 2.95 -3.67
N LEU A 171 6.79 2.24 -3.96
CA LEU A 171 5.57 2.30 -3.14
C LEU A 171 5.80 1.81 -1.71
N MET A 172 6.54 0.72 -1.52
CA MET A 172 6.96 0.25 -0.19
C MET A 172 7.77 1.32 0.57
N LEU A 173 8.71 1.98 -0.11
CA LEU A 173 9.51 3.05 0.49
C LEU A 173 8.67 4.27 0.86
N THR A 174 7.63 4.61 0.08
CA THR A 174 6.74 5.73 0.44
C THR A 174 6.08 5.51 1.80
N VAL A 175 5.55 4.31 2.07
CA VAL A 175 4.97 3.95 3.38
C VAL A 175 6.02 4.05 4.49
N PHE A 176 7.23 3.54 4.26
CA PHE A 176 8.29 3.60 5.26
C PHE A 176 8.68 5.03 5.63
N ILE A 177 8.90 5.88 4.62
CA ILE A 177 9.31 7.26 4.82
C ILE A 177 8.21 8.04 5.54
N THR A 178 6.95 7.91 5.10
CA THR A 178 5.82 8.64 5.71
C THR A 178 5.50 8.15 7.11
N PHE A 179 5.59 6.85 7.36
CA PHE A 179 5.48 6.29 8.70
C PHE A 179 6.57 6.83 9.62
N ARG A 180 7.82 6.85 9.16
CA ARG A 180 8.95 7.39 9.93
C ARG A 180 8.77 8.87 10.23
N MET A 181 8.38 9.67 9.24
CA MET A 181 8.14 11.10 9.42
C MET A 181 7.07 11.36 10.48
N ALA A 182 5.93 10.64 10.41
CA ALA A 182 4.85 10.78 11.38
C ALA A 182 5.22 10.24 12.78
N LEU A 183 6.02 9.17 12.85
CA LEU A 183 6.47 8.59 14.12
C LEU A 183 7.35 9.56 14.91
N TYR A 184 8.32 10.19 14.24
CA TYR A 184 9.26 11.12 14.86
C TYR A 184 8.76 12.56 14.92
N ASN A 185 7.60 12.84 14.31
CA ASN A 185 7.11 14.20 14.13
C ASN A 185 8.20 15.10 13.51
N ASP A 186 8.84 14.57 12.47
CA ASP A 186 9.68 15.36 11.57
C ASP A 186 8.75 16.29 10.80
N ASP A 187 8.17 17.26 11.50
CA ASP A 187 7.41 18.33 10.89
C ASP A 187 8.44 19.15 10.12
N ILE A 188 8.39 19.00 8.80
CA ILE A 188 9.32 19.66 7.87
C ILE A 188 9.30 21.17 8.13
N LYS A 189 8.16 21.72 8.58
CA LYS A 189 8.02 23.11 9.00
C LYS A 189 8.91 23.49 10.18
N THR A 190 9.00 22.69 11.25
CA THR A 190 9.84 23.05 12.40
C THR A 190 11.32 22.87 12.10
N LYS A 191 11.73 21.88 11.29
CA LYS A 191 13.13 21.75 10.88
C LYS A 191 13.61 22.82 9.90
N ILE A 192 12.72 23.41 9.11
CA ILE A 192 13.06 24.52 8.20
C ILE A 192 13.01 25.87 8.91
N MET A 193 12.11 26.08 9.87
CA MET A 193 12.00 27.36 10.58
C MET A 193 13.10 27.58 11.64
N TYR A 194 13.68 26.49 12.17
CA TYR A 194 14.76 26.53 13.18
C TYR A 194 16.14 26.14 12.62
N LYS A 195 16.32 26.18 11.29
CA LYS A 195 17.62 26.13 10.61
C LYS A 195 17.96 27.51 10.08
#